data_AF-A0A8T1WS70-F1
#
_entry.id   AF-A0A8T1WS70-F1
#
_cell.length_a   1.000
_cell.length_b   1.000
_cell.length_c   1.000
_cell.angle_alpha   90.00
_cell.angle_beta   90.00
_cell.angle_gamma   90.00
#
_symmetry.space_group_name_H-M   'P 1'
#
loop_
_entity.id
_entity.type
_entity.pdbx_description
1 polymer ?
#
loop_
_entity_poly.entity_id
_entity_poly.type
_entity_poly.pdbx_seq_one_letter_code
_entity_poly.pdbx_strand_id
1 'polypeptide(L)'
;MELLNKICLFGAHHCFYTQSAAAGAAYCYAAVLAYTLSVSIQRSRLGEHGHATHLLPVKRMRWFPTFLSFSYFSRIAWLVLSNMHMFQWVEGSAPDYKYEHMVFVTPLLPTDIDIYVLGVTSFGKLATLLYFSAFTLLLRFWEDVRVQARRADQPLARVAANQSVIAEYTRGAGAQRVGRSRKLFLVANVWIYLVECALLVLKTLFPGQKMVLFEMEYGFVALCFFLLAVMLARCAFQLRSVLLKIEFSSLAATIARRLSLIGAVSSLLFFYRSLLLLFSMPAIEVFDPHVSNPWLFYAIPELIPGALVIYMMNVKRQHQAAPPTWGITKARSDEQTPLLQELRRLSNDMPHFRGQELHI
;
A
#
# COMPACT_ATOMS: atom_id res chain seq x y z
N MET A 1 16.84 17.45 32.63
CA MET A 1 16.86 17.14 31.18
C MET A 1 16.91 15.64 30.89
N GLU A 2 17.46 14.78 31.75
CA GLU A 2 17.52 13.32 31.49
C GLU A 2 16.17 12.61 31.39
N LEU A 3 15.12 13.10 32.08
CA LEU A 3 13.78 12.52 32.05
C LEU A 3 13.08 12.63 30.69
N LEU A 4 13.51 13.56 29.82
CA LEU A 4 12.98 13.70 28.46
C LEU A 4 13.63 12.72 27.48
N ASN A 5 14.77 12.12 27.83
CA ASN A 5 15.55 11.27 26.94
C ASN A 5 15.19 9.77 27.08
N LYS A 6 14.64 9.36 28.23
CA LYS A 6 14.23 7.99 28.50
C LYS A 6 12.93 7.93 29.31
N ILE A 7 12.00 7.07 28.91
CA ILE A 7 10.74 6.81 29.61
C ILE A 7 10.70 5.33 30.00
N CYS A 8 10.86 5.02 31.28
CA CYS A 8 10.90 3.65 31.78
C CYS A 8 9.54 3.25 32.34
N LEU A 9 8.81 2.38 31.62
CA LEU A 9 7.45 1.96 32.01
C LEU A 9 7.43 0.64 32.78
N PHE A 10 8.41 -0.25 32.55
CA PHE A 10 8.43 -1.62 33.10
C PHE A 10 9.69 -1.94 33.91
N GLY A 11 10.36 -0.92 34.45
CA GLY A 11 11.58 -1.06 35.28
C GLY A 11 12.79 -0.34 34.69
N ALA A 12 13.89 -0.31 35.46
CA ALA A 12 15.08 0.50 35.14
C ALA A 12 15.82 0.06 33.86
N HIS A 13 15.57 -1.17 33.38
CA HIS A 13 16.19 -1.74 32.18
C HIS A 13 15.27 -1.75 30.95
N HIS A 14 14.00 -1.37 31.10
CA HIS A 14 12.98 -1.36 30.05
C HIS A 14 12.49 0.06 29.79
N CYS A 15 13.35 0.83 29.13
CA CYS A 15 13.14 2.25 28.87
C CYS A 15 12.97 2.53 27.38
N PHE A 16 11.97 3.33 27.05
CA PHE A 16 11.81 3.91 25.73
C PHE A 16 12.73 5.11 25.59
N TYR A 17 13.71 5.02 24.69
CA TYR A 17 14.62 6.12 24.37
C TYR A 17 14.03 7.00 23.28
N THR A 18 13.64 8.23 23.63
CA THR A 18 12.92 9.16 22.75
C THR A 18 13.76 9.69 21.60
N GLN A 19 15.09 9.71 21.76
CA GLN A 19 16.05 10.15 20.73
C GLN A 19 16.63 9.00 19.90
N SER A 20 16.21 7.77 20.13
CA SER A 20 16.67 6.61 19.34
C SER A 20 16.23 6.72 17.87
N ALA A 21 16.97 6.08 16.97
CA ALA A 21 16.58 5.98 15.56
C ALA A 21 15.20 5.31 15.40
N ALA A 22 14.87 4.33 16.25
CA ALA A 22 13.58 3.66 16.31
C ALA A 22 12.45 4.60 16.73
N ALA A 23 12.66 5.45 17.74
CA ALA A 23 11.69 6.46 18.16
C ALA A 23 11.46 7.50 17.05
N GLY A 24 12.54 7.98 16.41
CA GLY A 24 12.45 8.87 15.26
C GLY A 24 11.62 8.28 14.11
N ALA A 25 11.87 7.01 13.77
CA ALA A 25 11.07 6.31 12.77
C ALA A 25 9.60 6.18 13.21
N ALA A 26 9.33 5.81 14.46
CA ALA A 26 7.97 5.68 15.00
C ALA A 26 7.19 7.01 14.94
N TYR A 27 7.83 8.15 15.24
CA TYR A 27 7.22 9.47 15.09
C TYR A 27 6.85 9.80 13.64
N CYS A 28 7.71 9.45 12.69
CA CYS A 28 7.41 9.62 11.27
C CYS A 28 6.26 8.72 10.81
N TYR A 29 6.22 7.45 11.23
CA TYR A 29 5.06 6.60 10.99
C TYR A 29 3.78 7.18 11.58
N ALA A 30 3.82 7.74 12.80
CA ALA A 30 2.66 8.36 13.44
C ALA A 30 2.18 9.60 12.66
N ALA A 31 3.09 10.45 12.19
CA ALA A 31 2.76 11.62 11.38
C ALA A 31 2.10 11.23 10.05
N VAL A 32 2.65 10.23 9.34
CA VAL A 32 2.10 9.75 8.06
C VAL A 32 0.79 8.98 8.27
N LEU A 33 0.64 8.27 9.40
CA LEU A 33 -0.62 7.64 9.80
C LEU A 33 -1.71 8.70 10.03
N ALA A 34 -1.42 9.76 10.79
CA ALA A 34 -2.35 10.86 11.00
C ALA A 34 -2.74 11.53 9.68
N TYR A 35 -1.78 11.74 8.78
CA TYR A 35 -2.04 12.22 7.42
C TYR A 35 -2.98 11.28 6.66
N THR A 36 -2.69 9.97 6.65
CA THR A 36 -3.50 8.94 5.97
C THR A 36 -4.93 8.90 6.48
N LEU A 37 -5.12 8.95 7.80
CA LEU A 37 -6.42 8.99 8.45
C LEU A 37 -7.17 10.29 8.11
N SER A 38 -6.49 11.44 8.14
CA SER A 38 -7.12 12.72 7.79
C SER A 38 -7.63 12.73 6.36
N VAL A 39 -6.85 12.25 5.39
CA VAL A 39 -7.28 12.10 3.99
C VAL A 39 -8.44 11.11 3.90
N SER A 40 -8.38 9.98 4.59
CA SER A 40 -9.46 8.98 4.58
C SER A 40 -10.78 9.55 5.12
N ILE A 41 -10.74 10.32 6.21
CA ILE A 41 -11.91 10.96 6.82
C ILE A 41 -12.45 12.07 5.92
N GLN A 42 -11.57 12.88 5.32
CA GLN A 42 -11.99 13.92 4.36
C GLN A 42 -12.71 13.30 3.16
N ARG A 43 -12.17 12.21 2.61
CA ARG A 43 -12.79 11.48 1.49
C ARG A 43 -14.13 10.86 1.86
N SER A 44 -14.26 10.29 3.06
CA SER A 44 -15.56 9.77 3.52
C SER A 44 -16.60 10.87 3.73
N ARG A 45 -16.18 12.06 4.21
CA ARG A 45 -17.07 13.21 4.43
C ARG A 45 -17.53 13.88 3.14
N LEU A 46 -16.64 13.95 2.14
CA LEU A 46 -16.94 14.57 0.84
C LEU A 46 -17.92 13.74 -0.01
N GLY A 47 -18.29 12.54 0.44
CA GLY A 47 -19.25 11.70 -0.28
C GLY A 47 -18.86 11.50 -1.75
N GLU A 48 -17.55 11.38 -2.03
CA GLU A 48 -17.03 11.30 -3.41
C GLU A 48 -17.89 10.37 -4.26
N HIS A 49 -18.19 10.81 -5.49
CA HIS A 49 -18.93 10.13 -6.58
C HIS A 49 -18.25 8.80 -6.99
N GLY A 50 -18.25 7.86 -6.04
CA GLY A 50 -17.47 6.64 -5.98
C GLY A 50 -18.02 5.71 -4.91
N HIS A 51 -18.64 6.27 -3.86
CA HIS A 51 -19.43 5.50 -2.89
C HIS A 51 -20.66 4.82 -3.53
N ALA A 52 -21.22 5.45 -4.57
CA ALA A 52 -22.39 4.97 -5.32
C ALA A 52 -22.09 4.52 -6.75
N THR A 53 -20.82 4.57 -7.22
CA THR A 53 -20.51 4.08 -8.57
C THR A 53 -20.39 2.55 -8.60
N HIS A 54 -21.04 1.92 -9.58
CA HIS A 54 -20.99 0.47 -9.79
C HIS A 54 -19.64 -0.03 -10.31
N LEU A 55 -18.63 0.85 -10.43
CA LEU A 55 -17.30 0.51 -10.90
C LEU A 55 -16.53 -0.28 -9.82
N LEU A 56 -16.57 -1.61 -9.94
CA LEU A 56 -15.85 -2.59 -9.11
C LEU A 56 -14.39 -2.26 -8.75
N PRO A 57 -13.54 -1.66 -9.63
CA PRO A 57 -12.15 -1.34 -9.25
C PRO A 57 -12.06 -0.23 -8.19
N VAL A 58 -12.95 0.76 -8.21
CA VAL A 58 -12.94 1.90 -7.28
C VAL A 58 -13.30 1.44 -5.86
N LYS A 59 -14.22 0.47 -5.72
CA LYS A 59 -14.62 -0.09 -4.42
C LYS A 59 -13.47 -0.79 -3.67
N ARG A 60 -12.51 -1.38 -4.37
CA ARG A 60 -11.37 -2.08 -3.72
C ARG A 60 -10.30 -1.11 -3.23
N MET A 61 -10.07 -0.03 -3.97
CA MET A 61 -9.10 1.00 -3.59
C MET A 61 -9.50 1.74 -2.30
N ARG A 62 -10.77 1.65 -1.88
CA ARG A 62 -11.26 2.13 -0.59
C ARG A 62 -10.54 1.52 0.62
N TRP A 63 -10.14 0.25 0.53
CA TRP A 63 -9.51 -0.45 1.65
C TRP A 63 -8.01 -0.16 1.76
N PHE A 64 -7.39 0.42 0.72
CA PHE A 64 -5.97 0.71 0.70
C PHE A 64 -5.52 1.59 1.89
N PRO A 65 -6.15 2.74 2.20
CA PRO A 65 -5.78 3.56 3.36
C PRO A 65 -5.97 2.82 4.68
N THR A 66 -6.97 1.93 4.78
CA THR A 66 -7.21 1.12 5.98
C THR A 66 -6.09 0.12 6.21
N PHE A 67 -5.75 -0.70 5.21
CA PHE A 67 -4.62 -1.64 5.30
C PHE A 67 -3.30 -0.93 5.58
N LEU A 68 -3.06 0.22 4.93
CA LEU A 68 -1.86 1.02 5.16
C LEU A 68 -1.83 1.61 6.58
N SER A 69 -2.96 2.08 7.10
CA SER A 69 -3.05 2.63 8.46
C SER A 69 -2.79 1.57 9.52
N PHE A 70 -3.39 0.38 9.38
CA PHE A 70 -3.11 -0.73 10.30
C PHE A 70 -1.67 -1.21 10.19
N SER A 71 -1.10 -1.25 8.98
CA SER A 71 0.32 -1.56 8.79
C SER A 71 1.23 -0.59 9.55
N TYR A 72 1.00 0.72 9.41
CA TYR A 72 1.77 1.74 10.13
C TYR A 72 1.58 1.66 11.64
N PHE A 73 0.36 1.43 12.11
CA PHE A 73 0.10 1.21 13.52
C PHE A 73 0.88 0.00 14.07
N SER A 74 0.81 -1.15 13.39
CA SER A 74 1.57 -2.35 13.78
C SER A 74 3.08 -2.10 13.74
N ARG A 75 3.58 -1.29 12.80
CA ARG A 75 5.00 -0.93 12.72
C ARG A 75 5.42 -0.02 13.88
N ILE A 76 4.60 0.96 14.25
CA ILE A 76 4.83 1.81 15.43
C ILE A 76 4.89 0.95 16.68
N ALA A 77 3.92 0.05 16.87
CA ALA A 77 3.90 -0.86 18.00
C ALA A 77 5.20 -1.68 18.05
N TRP A 78 5.59 -2.32 16.95
CA TRP A 78 6.85 -3.07 16.87
C TRP A 78 8.09 -2.23 17.22
N LEU A 79 8.22 -1.02 16.67
CA LEU A 79 9.37 -0.13 16.95
C LEU A 79 9.43 0.30 18.42
N VAL A 80 8.28 0.63 19.02
CA VAL A 80 8.20 1.03 20.43
C VAL A 80 8.53 -0.16 21.34
N LEU A 81 7.91 -1.31 21.09
CA LEU A 81 8.12 -2.52 21.88
C LEU A 81 9.56 -3.02 21.79
N SER A 82 10.16 -2.97 20.59
CA SER A 82 11.57 -3.29 20.42
C SER A 82 12.44 -2.29 21.16
N ASN A 83 12.26 -0.97 20.97
CA ASN A 83 13.08 0.05 21.62
C ASN A 83 13.07 -0.05 23.17
N MET A 84 11.98 -0.57 23.74
CA MET A 84 11.85 -0.80 25.18
C MET A 84 12.48 -2.11 25.68
N HIS A 85 13.03 -2.94 24.78
CA HIS A 85 13.46 -4.31 25.07
C HIS A 85 12.36 -5.12 25.76
N MET A 86 11.10 -4.98 25.31
CA MET A 86 9.97 -5.65 25.96
C MET A 86 10.05 -7.16 25.74
N PHE A 87 9.77 -7.95 26.79
CA PHE A 87 9.94 -9.41 26.81
C PHE A 87 11.38 -9.89 26.58
N GLN A 88 12.36 -9.08 26.96
CA GLN A 88 13.76 -9.51 27.09
C GLN A 88 14.19 -9.39 28.55
N TRP A 89 15.09 -10.25 29.04
CA TRP A 89 15.77 -10.04 30.32
C TRP A 89 17.22 -9.60 30.10
N VAL A 90 17.81 -9.02 31.14
CA VAL A 90 19.22 -8.65 31.14
C VAL A 90 20.02 -9.80 31.74
N GLU A 91 20.91 -10.39 30.96
CA GLU A 91 21.86 -11.39 31.41
C GLU A 91 23.25 -10.76 31.60
N GLY A 92 23.89 -11.03 32.74
CA GLY A 92 25.20 -10.48 33.10
C GLY A 92 25.15 -9.19 33.94
N SER A 93 26.30 -8.81 34.49
CA SER A 93 26.51 -7.55 35.22
C SER A 93 27.19 -6.51 34.32
N ALA A 94 26.82 -5.24 34.45
CA ALA A 94 27.46 -4.14 33.70
C ALA A 94 29.00 -4.19 33.85
N PRO A 95 29.79 -3.98 32.77
CA PRO A 95 29.39 -3.45 31.46
C PRO A 95 28.96 -4.47 30.39
N ASP A 96 29.12 -5.78 30.61
CA ASP A 96 28.95 -6.81 29.58
C ASP A 96 27.56 -7.46 29.57
N TYR A 97 26.52 -6.70 29.86
CA TYR A 97 25.17 -7.27 29.89
C TYR A 97 24.63 -7.47 28.47
N LYS A 98 23.87 -8.56 28.29
CA LYS A 98 23.17 -8.90 27.03
C LYS A 98 21.68 -8.98 27.28
N TYR A 99 20.91 -8.61 26.26
CA TYR A 99 19.47 -8.82 26.28
C TYR A 99 19.15 -10.18 25.68
N GLU A 100 18.50 -11.04 26.45
CA GLU A 100 18.02 -12.33 25.97
C GLU A 100 16.50 -12.38 25.95
N HIS A 101 15.93 -13.18 25.05
CA HIS A 101 14.49 -13.32 24.94
C HIS A 101 13.89 -14.03 26.15
N MET A 102 12.77 -13.55 26.66
CA MET A 102 12.00 -14.28 27.66
C MET A 102 11.37 -15.52 27.04
N VAL A 103 11.69 -16.67 27.61
CA VAL A 103 11.22 -17.98 27.16
C VAL A 103 10.41 -18.63 28.28
N PHE A 104 9.16 -19.03 27.99
CA PHE A 104 8.35 -19.82 28.92
C PHE A 104 8.64 -21.31 28.73
N VAL A 105 9.16 -21.94 29.79
CA VAL A 105 9.30 -23.39 29.87
C VAL A 105 7.94 -23.98 30.23
N THR A 106 7.26 -24.60 29.27
CA THR A 106 5.96 -25.25 29.51
C THR A 106 6.15 -26.74 29.80
N PRO A 107 5.77 -27.25 30.99
CA PRO A 107 5.99 -28.66 31.36
C PRO A 107 5.15 -29.67 30.54
N LEU A 108 4.15 -29.19 29.79
CA LEU A 108 3.24 -30.00 28.97
C LEU A 108 3.66 -30.15 27.50
N LEU A 109 4.56 -29.29 27.01
CA LEU A 109 5.06 -29.32 25.64
C LEU A 109 6.57 -29.60 25.68
N PRO A 110 7.12 -30.42 24.78
CA PRO A 110 8.55 -30.68 24.72
C PRO A 110 9.37 -29.49 24.16
N THR A 111 8.75 -28.31 24.06
CA THR A 111 9.30 -27.12 23.41
C THR A 111 9.07 -25.90 24.28
N ASP A 112 10.11 -25.09 24.44
CA ASP A 112 10.00 -23.81 25.11
C ASP A 112 9.37 -22.74 24.21
N ILE A 113 8.57 -21.85 24.79
CA ILE A 113 7.81 -20.83 24.05
C ILE A 113 8.53 -19.48 24.14
N ASP A 114 9.00 -18.95 23.01
CA ASP A 114 9.61 -17.62 22.94
C ASP A 114 8.52 -16.50 22.93
N ILE A 115 8.38 -15.80 24.06
CA ILE A 115 7.36 -14.76 24.26
C ILE A 115 7.72 -13.50 23.46
N TYR A 116 9.01 -13.20 23.30
CA TYR A 116 9.45 -12.06 22.50
C TYR A 116 9.01 -12.21 21.05
N VAL A 117 9.14 -13.41 20.49
CA VAL A 117 8.66 -13.69 19.13
C VAL A 117 7.15 -13.49 19.03
N LEU A 118 6.39 -14.00 20.00
CA LEU A 118 4.93 -13.87 20.01
C LEU A 118 4.46 -12.42 20.25
N GLY A 119 5.10 -11.70 21.16
CA GLY A 119 4.65 -10.40 21.66
C GLY A 119 5.24 -9.20 20.93
N VAL A 120 6.46 -9.29 20.40
CA VAL A 120 7.14 -8.20 19.69
C VAL A 120 7.24 -8.51 18.21
N THR A 121 7.82 -9.66 17.84
CA THR A 121 8.10 -9.99 16.43
C THR A 121 6.82 -10.13 15.60
N SER A 122 5.72 -10.60 16.20
CA SER A 122 4.41 -10.70 15.56
C SER A 122 3.90 -9.36 15.00
N PHE A 123 4.12 -8.24 15.70
CA PHE A 123 3.74 -6.91 15.20
C PHE A 123 4.56 -6.50 13.96
N GLY A 124 5.85 -6.84 13.94
CA GLY A 124 6.72 -6.60 12.78
C GLY A 124 6.29 -7.40 11.55
N LYS A 125 5.88 -8.66 11.74
CA LYS A 125 5.30 -9.50 10.69
C LYS A 125 3.95 -8.96 10.20
N LEU A 126 3.05 -8.65 11.14
CA LEU A 126 1.73 -8.11 10.83
C LEU A 126 1.84 -6.81 10.03
N ALA A 127 2.73 -5.91 10.42
CA ALA A 127 3.00 -4.68 9.68
C ALA A 127 3.41 -4.94 8.23
N THR A 128 4.34 -5.88 8.01
CA THR A 128 4.86 -6.26 6.69
C THR A 128 3.76 -6.90 5.82
N LEU A 129 2.97 -7.80 6.39
CA LEU A 129 1.87 -8.48 5.71
C LEU A 129 0.76 -7.52 5.27
N LEU A 130 0.35 -6.62 6.16
CA LEU A 130 -0.65 -5.59 5.86
C LEU A 130 -0.13 -4.60 4.81
N TYR A 131 1.16 -4.22 4.89
CA TYR A 131 1.79 -3.34 3.92
C TYR A 131 1.81 -3.98 2.52
N PHE A 132 2.29 -5.22 2.44
CA PHE A 132 2.30 -6.00 1.20
C PHE A 132 0.89 -6.14 0.63
N SER A 133 -0.10 -6.40 1.49
CA SER A 133 -1.50 -6.50 1.10
C SER A 133 -2.06 -5.18 0.56
N ALA A 134 -1.70 -4.03 1.14
CA ALA A 134 -2.07 -2.74 0.59
C ALA A 134 -1.53 -2.57 -0.84
N PHE A 135 -0.26 -2.85 -1.09
CA PHE A 135 0.33 -2.69 -2.42
C PHE A 135 -0.11 -3.73 -3.44
N THR A 136 -0.47 -4.94 -3.02
CA THR A 136 -1.12 -5.91 -3.92
C THR A 136 -2.53 -5.48 -4.32
N LEU A 137 -3.28 -4.79 -3.43
CA LEU A 137 -4.56 -4.16 -3.80
C LEU A 137 -4.37 -3.06 -4.83
N LEU A 138 -3.33 -2.22 -4.68
CA LEU A 138 -2.98 -1.19 -5.65
C LEU A 138 -2.61 -1.79 -7.01
N LEU A 139 -1.74 -2.81 -7.02
CA LEU A 139 -1.34 -3.52 -8.23
C LEU A 139 -2.54 -4.11 -8.95
N ARG A 140 -3.46 -4.73 -8.20
CA ARG A 140 -4.69 -5.30 -8.72
C ARG A 140 -5.63 -4.25 -9.28
N PHE A 141 -5.73 -3.09 -8.61
CA PHE A 141 -6.47 -1.95 -9.13
C PHE A 141 -5.88 -1.48 -10.48
N TRP A 142 -4.57 -1.35 -10.60
CA TRP A 142 -3.93 -0.97 -11.86
C TRP A 142 -4.14 -2.00 -12.96
N GLU A 143 -4.13 -3.30 -12.64
CA GLU A 143 -4.44 -4.33 -13.61
C GLU A 143 -5.90 -4.26 -14.08
N ASP A 144 -6.85 -4.08 -13.16
CA ASP A 144 -8.27 -3.94 -13.49
C ASP A 144 -8.49 -2.70 -14.40
N VAL A 145 -7.85 -1.57 -14.09
CA VAL A 145 -7.89 -0.35 -14.93
C VAL A 145 -7.25 -0.59 -16.29
N ARG A 146 -6.10 -1.30 -16.37
CA ARG A 146 -5.45 -1.65 -17.64
C ARG A 146 -6.36 -2.49 -18.53
N VAL A 147 -7.06 -3.46 -17.95
CA VAL A 147 -8.00 -4.31 -18.70
C VAL A 147 -9.18 -3.49 -19.21
N GLN A 148 -9.72 -2.57 -18.41
CA GLN A 148 -10.79 -1.67 -18.82
C GLN A 148 -10.33 -0.73 -19.94
N ALA A 149 -9.16 -0.12 -19.80
CA ALA A 149 -8.58 0.77 -20.82
C ALA A 149 -8.36 0.03 -22.15
N ARG A 150 -7.80 -1.19 -22.13
CA ARG A 150 -7.67 -2.02 -23.34
C ARG A 150 -9.00 -2.40 -23.98
N ARG A 151 -10.04 -2.59 -23.18
CA ARG A 151 -11.39 -2.86 -23.69
C ARG A 151 -12.03 -1.63 -24.30
N ALA A 152 -11.65 -0.42 -23.89
CA ALA A 152 -12.11 0.83 -24.51
C ALA A 152 -11.38 1.11 -25.84
N ASP A 153 -10.14 0.64 -26.00
CA ASP A 153 -9.35 0.75 -27.24
C ASP A 153 -9.91 -0.14 -28.38
N GLN A 154 -10.39 -1.35 -28.06
CA GLN A 154 -10.95 -2.30 -29.03
C GLN A 154 -12.20 -1.81 -29.81
N PRO A 155 -13.19 -1.12 -29.22
CA PRO A 155 -14.31 -0.55 -29.96
C PRO A 155 -13.90 0.66 -30.80
N LEU A 156 -12.94 1.50 -30.38
CA LEU A 156 -12.45 2.60 -31.23
C LEU A 156 -11.79 2.08 -32.51
N ALA A 157 -11.01 1.01 -32.41
CA ALA A 157 -10.40 0.35 -33.58
C ALA A 157 -11.43 -0.41 -34.46
N ARG A 158 -12.54 -0.89 -33.89
CA ARG A 158 -13.60 -1.62 -34.64
C ARG A 158 -14.69 -0.71 -35.20
N VAL A 159 -15.01 0.40 -34.54
CA VAL A 159 -15.92 1.44 -35.06
C VAL A 159 -15.32 2.11 -36.30
N ALA A 160 -13.98 2.18 -36.37
CA ALA A 160 -13.27 2.56 -37.60
C ALA A 160 -13.29 1.48 -38.70
N ALA A 161 -13.74 0.24 -38.43
CA ALA A 161 -13.63 -0.91 -39.34
C ALA A 161 -14.97 -1.57 -39.75
N ASN A 162 -16.11 -0.88 -39.56
CA ASN A 162 -17.47 -1.26 -39.99
C ASN A 162 -18.29 -2.27 -39.16
N GLN A 163 -19.61 -2.03 -39.30
CA GLN A 163 -20.85 -2.61 -38.78
C GLN A 163 -20.88 -4.14 -38.51
N SER A 164 -21.74 -4.51 -37.54
CA SER A 164 -22.28 -5.86 -37.25
C SER A 164 -21.57 -6.76 -36.23
N VAL A 165 -21.15 -6.26 -35.07
CA VAL A 165 -20.63 -7.15 -33.99
C VAL A 165 -21.23 -6.77 -32.62
N ILE A 166 -22.56 -6.71 -32.54
CA ILE A 166 -23.27 -6.54 -31.26
C ILE A 166 -23.47 -7.91 -30.54
N ALA A 167 -23.32 -9.04 -31.25
CA ALA A 167 -23.55 -10.37 -30.69
C ALA A 167 -22.30 -11.04 -30.06
N GLU A 168 -21.08 -10.59 -30.37
CA GLU A 168 -19.83 -11.17 -29.83
C GLU A 168 -19.31 -10.44 -28.58
N TYR A 169 -20.12 -9.52 -28.04
CA TYR A 169 -19.77 -8.71 -26.88
C TYR A 169 -19.93 -9.43 -25.53
N THR A 170 -20.48 -10.66 -25.50
CA THR A 170 -20.87 -11.34 -24.26
C THR A 170 -20.23 -12.71 -24.00
N ARG A 171 -19.52 -13.34 -24.94
CA ARG A 171 -19.02 -14.72 -24.71
C ARG A 171 -17.51 -14.88 -24.76
N GLY A 172 -16.93 -15.15 -23.59
CA GLY A 172 -15.94 -16.22 -23.46
C GLY A 172 -14.51 -15.81 -23.11
N ALA A 173 -13.76 -15.21 -24.03
CA ALA A 173 -12.29 -15.27 -23.92
C ALA A 173 -11.65 -14.28 -22.94
N GLY A 174 -12.24 -13.08 -22.76
CA GLY A 174 -11.69 -12.02 -21.90
C GLY A 174 -12.01 -12.17 -20.41
N ALA A 175 -13.11 -12.83 -20.05
CA ALA A 175 -13.52 -13.03 -18.66
C ALA A 175 -12.66 -14.11 -17.97
N GLN A 176 -12.20 -15.11 -18.71
CA GLN A 176 -11.48 -16.25 -18.17
C GLN A 176 -10.02 -15.92 -17.79
N ARG A 177 -9.31 -15.10 -18.58
CA ARG A 177 -7.96 -14.60 -18.22
C ARG A 177 -7.98 -13.65 -17.01
N VAL A 178 -8.99 -12.78 -16.93
CA VAL A 178 -9.20 -11.89 -15.77
C VAL A 178 -9.54 -12.68 -14.51
N GLY A 179 -10.35 -13.74 -14.63
CA GLY A 179 -10.61 -14.67 -13.54
C GLY A 179 -9.36 -15.40 -13.05
N ARG A 180 -8.45 -15.79 -13.96
CA ARG A 180 -7.22 -16.53 -13.62
C ARG A 180 -6.18 -15.65 -12.90
N SER A 181 -5.91 -14.43 -13.40
CA SER A 181 -5.02 -13.48 -12.70
C SER A 181 -5.56 -13.13 -11.31
N ARG A 182 -6.88 -12.88 -11.23
CA ARG A 182 -7.58 -12.57 -9.97
C ARG A 182 -7.45 -13.69 -8.93
N LYS A 183 -7.50 -14.95 -9.36
CA LYS A 183 -7.29 -16.11 -8.48
C LYS A 183 -5.83 -16.21 -8.03
N LEU A 184 -4.86 -15.99 -8.93
CA LEU A 184 -3.43 -16.07 -8.61
C LEU A 184 -3.01 -15.05 -7.54
N PHE A 185 -3.47 -13.80 -7.61
CA PHE A 185 -3.13 -12.78 -6.60
C PHE A 185 -3.76 -13.07 -5.22
N LEU A 186 -5.00 -13.56 -5.20
CA LEU A 186 -5.65 -13.95 -3.95
C LEU A 186 -4.90 -15.13 -3.30
N VAL A 187 -4.59 -16.14 -4.11
CA VAL A 187 -3.85 -17.32 -3.69
C VAL A 187 -2.46 -16.91 -3.19
N ALA A 188 -1.72 -16.07 -3.91
CA ALA A 188 -0.41 -15.58 -3.49
C ALA A 188 -0.45 -14.82 -2.15
N ASN A 189 -1.43 -13.92 -1.97
CA ASN A 189 -1.58 -13.22 -0.68
C ASN A 189 -1.84 -14.22 0.45
N VAL A 190 -2.80 -15.13 0.30
CA VAL A 190 -3.13 -16.15 1.32
C VAL A 190 -1.92 -17.01 1.66
N TRP A 191 -1.14 -17.44 0.66
CA TRP A 191 0.07 -18.23 0.91
C TRP A 191 1.13 -17.45 1.67
N ILE A 192 1.32 -16.16 1.40
CA ILE A 192 2.26 -15.34 2.17
C ILE A 192 1.84 -15.26 3.64
N TYR A 193 0.55 -15.10 3.93
CA TYR A 193 0.04 -15.16 5.31
C TYR A 193 0.29 -16.52 5.98
N LEU A 194 0.05 -17.62 5.25
CA LEU A 194 0.25 -18.98 5.77
C LEU A 194 1.73 -19.26 6.05
N VAL A 195 2.62 -18.91 5.13
CA VAL A 195 4.08 -19.09 5.29
C VAL A 195 4.60 -18.25 6.45
N GLU A 196 4.21 -16.97 6.54
CA GLU A 196 4.63 -16.10 7.65
C GLU A 196 4.11 -16.58 9.01
N CYS A 197 2.88 -17.09 9.05
CA CYS A 197 2.29 -17.68 10.25
C CYS A 197 3.02 -18.96 10.65
N ALA A 198 3.28 -19.86 9.69
CA ALA A 198 4.04 -21.09 9.94
C ALA A 198 5.46 -20.78 10.45
N LEU A 199 6.15 -19.82 9.83
CA LEU A 199 7.47 -19.36 10.28
C LEU A 199 7.41 -18.71 11.68
N LEU A 200 6.35 -17.96 12.00
CA LEU A 200 6.16 -17.41 13.35
C LEU A 200 5.99 -18.55 14.36
N VAL A 201 5.15 -19.55 14.08
CA VAL A 201 4.94 -20.71 14.94
C VAL A 201 6.23 -21.50 15.13
N LEU A 202 6.96 -21.77 14.05
CA LEU A 202 8.26 -22.45 14.10
C LEU A 202 9.27 -21.68 14.97
N LYS A 203 9.35 -20.35 14.83
CA LYS A 203 10.22 -19.51 15.67
C LYS A 203 9.80 -19.50 17.14
N THR A 204 8.51 -19.54 17.42
CA THR A 204 8.02 -19.59 18.81
C THR A 204 8.32 -20.93 19.48
N LEU A 205 8.31 -22.04 18.74
CA LEU A 205 8.45 -23.40 19.27
C LEU A 205 9.89 -23.94 19.23
N PHE A 206 10.75 -23.39 18.36
CA PHE A 206 12.13 -23.85 18.19
C PHE A 206 13.16 -22.72 18.36
N PRO A 207 13.31 -22.18 19.59
CA PRO A 207 14.23 -21.08 19.85
C PRO A 207 15.71 -21.44 19.57
N GLY A 208 16.08 -22.72 19.57
CA GLY A 208 17.45 -23.17 19.24
C GLY A 208 17.83 -23.09 17.75
N GLN A 209 16.85 -22.97 16.84
CA GLN A 209 17.10 -22.91 15.38
C GLN A 209 16.88 -21.51 14.79
N LYS A 210 16.91 -20.48 15.65
CA LYS A 210 16.59 -19.08 15.28
C LYS A 210 17.31 -18.61 14.02
N MET A 211 18.62 -18.84 13.90
CA MET A 211 19.39 -18.33 12.74
C MET A 211 18.83 -18.78 11.40
N VAL A 212 18.66 -20.08 11.20
CA VAL A 212 18.19 -20.65 9.92
C VAL A 212 16.75 -20.19 9.62
N LEU A 213 15.90 -20.10 10.66
CA LEU A 213 14.53 -19.61 10.53
C LEU A 213 14.45 -18.11 10.20
N PHE A 214 15.39 -17.29 10.69
CA PHE A 214 15.50 -15.88 10.33
C PHE A 214 15.98 -15.71 8.88
N GLU A 215 17.00 -16.44 8.45
CA GLU A 215 17.46 -16.40 7.06
C GLU A 215 16.33 -16.80 6.10
N MET A 216 15.65 -17.92 6.34
CA MET A 216 14.53 -18.33 5.49
C MET A 216 13.42 -17.27 5.40
N GLU A 217 13.08 -16.62 6.52
CA GLU A 217 12.09 -15.54 6.55
C GLU A 217 12.55 -14.33 5.73
N TYR A 218 13.75 -13.82 5.96
CA TYR A 218 14.23 -12.63 5.25
C TYR A 218 14.38 -12.88 3.75
N GLY A 219 14.84 -14.08 3.36
CA GLY A 219 14.92 -14.49 1.95
C GLY A 219 13.54 -14.55 1.31
N PHE A 220 12.55 -15.11 2.01
CA PHE A 220 11.16 -15.14 1.55
C PHE A 220 10.57 -13.74 1.39
N VAL A 221 10.71 -12.88 2.40
CA VAL A 221 10.22 -11.50 2.36
C VAL A 221 10.92 -10.70 1.24
N ALA A 222 12.24 -10.86 1.09
CA ALA A 222 13.02 -10.24 0.02
C ALA A 222 12.49 -10.64 -1.36
N LEU A 223 12.22 -11.93 -1.58
CA LEU A 223 11.63 -12.45 -2.81
C LEU A 223 10.24 -11.86 -3.07
N CYS A 224 9.38 -11.78 -2.06
CA CYS A 224 8.05 -11.19 -2.19
C CYS A 224 8.12 -9.71 -2.60
N PHE A 225 8.97 -8.90 -1.95
CA PHE A 225 9.16 -7.49 -2.32
C PHE A 225 9.79 -7.32 -3.70
N PHE A 226 10.71 -8.19 -4.10
CA PHE A 226 11.27 -8.21 -5.46
C PHE A 226 10.19 -8.44 -6.50
N LEU A 227 9.37 -9.48 -6.32
CA LEU A 227 8.27 -9.80 -7.23
C LEU A 227 7.27 -8.64 -7.30
N LEU A 228 6.94 -8.03 -6.15
CA LEU A 228 6.05 -6.87 -6.11
C LEU A 228 6.64 -5.66 -6.85
N ALA A 229 7.94 -5.41 -6.71
CA ALA A 229 8.65 -4.34 -7.43
C ALA A 229 8.57 -4.54 -8.95
N VAL A 230 8.91 -5.74 -9.43
CA VAL A 230 8.85 -6.08 -10.86
C VAL A 230 7.44 -5.95 -11.40
N MET A 231 6.44 -6.43 -10.65
CA MET A 231 5.04 -6.39 -11.06
C MET A 231 4.50 -4.96 -11.08
N LEU A 232 4.83 -4.12 -10.10
CA LEU A 232 4.45 -2.70 -10.10
C LEU A 232 5.09 -1.94 -11.26
N ALA A 233 6.38 -2.15 -11.52
CA ALA A 233 7.09 -1.53 -12.64
C ALA A 233 6.45 -1.92 -13.98
N ARG A 234 6.22 -3.23 -14.18
CA ARG A 234 5.58 -3.77 -15.38
C ARG A 234 4.17 -3.23 -15.56
N CYS A 235 3.35 -3.22 -14.51
CA CYS A 235 1.98 -2.71 -14.58
C CYS A 235 1.96 -1.20 -14.86
N ALA A 236 2.81 -0.41 -14.21
CA ALA A 236 2.90 1.03 -14.45
C ALA A 236 3.33 1.35 -15.89
N PHE A 237 4.36 0.66 -16.41
CA PHE A 237 4.83 0.82 -17.78
C PHE A 237 3.74 0.44 -18.81
N GLN A 238 3.10 -0.71 -18.62
CA GLN A 238 2.05 -1.15 -19.53
C GLN A 238 0.82 -0.24 -19.48
N LEU A 239 0.41 0.21 -18.30
CA LEU A 239 -0.74 1.11 -18.17
C LEU A 239 -0.43 2.48 -18.78
N ARG A 240 0.79 3.02 -18.61
CA ARG A 240 1.25 4.21 -19.33
C ARG A 240 1.17 4.03 -20.86
N SER A 241 1.66 2.90 -21.37
CA SER A 241 1.64 2.64 -22.82
C SER A 241 0.23 2.57 -23.41
N VAL A 242 -0.75 2.12 -22.62
CA VAL A 242 -2.15 2.04 -23.03
C VAL A 242 -2.81 3.42 -22.92
N LEU A 243 -2.57 4.16 -21.83
CA LEU A 243 -3.13 5.50 -21.63
C LEU A 243 -2.64 6.50 -22.69
N LEU A 244 -1.37 6.41 -23.11
CA LEU A 244 -0.82 7.27 -24.17
C LEU A 244 -1.41 6.98 -25.55
N LYS A 245 -2.03 5.81 -25.77
CA LYS A 245 -2.68 5.45 -27.04
C LYS A 245 -4.14 5.90 -27.11
N ILE A 246 -4.83 5.94 -25.98
CA ILE A 246 -6.29 6.11 -25.92
C ILE A 246 -6.71 7.58 -26.02
N GLU A 247 -5.90 8.55 -25.57
CA GLU A 247 -6.37 9.95 -25.51
C GLU A 247 -5.31 11.03 -25.83
N PHE A 248 -5.75 12.05 -26.59
CA PHE A 248 -5.11 13.36 -26.79
C PHE A 248 -5.37 14.36 -25.63
N SER A 249 -5.98 13.91 -24.53
CA SER A 249 -6.38 14.77 -23.40
C SER A 249 -5.23 15.06 -22.43
N SER A 250 -5.11 16.33 -22.01
CA SER A 250 -4.13 16.79 -21.00
C SER A 250 -4.32 16.10 -19.64
N LEU A 251 -5.55 15.64 -19.34
CA LEU A 251 -5.87 14.91 -18.12
C LEU A 251 -5.25 13.50 -18.12
N ALA A 252 -5.37 12.75 -19.21
CA ALA A 252 -4.80 11.41 -19.34
C ALA A 252 -3.27 11.43 -19.27
N ALA A 253 -2.63 12.43 -19.90
CA ALA A 253 -1.18 12.63 -19.80
C ALA A 253 -0.74 12.91 -18.35
N THR A 254 -1.52 13.71 -17.62
CA THR A 254 -1.27 14.01 -16.20
C THR A 254 -1.41 12.75 -15.34
N ILE A 255 -2.46 11.95 -15.54
CA ILE A 255 -2.67 10.67 -14.82
C ILE A 255 -1.57 9.66 -15.15
N ALA A 256 -1.18 9.54 -16.42
CA ALA A 256 -0.12 8.64 -16.85
C ALA A 256 1.24 9.01 -16.24
N ARG A 257 1.59 10.31 -16.20
CA ARG A 257 2.83 10.78 -15.56
C ARG A 257 2.84 10.47 -14.07
N ARG A 258 1.72 10.75 -13.40
CA ARG A 258 1.48 10.48 -11.98
C ARG A 258 1.63 9.00 -11.64
N LEU A 259 0.97 8.13 -12.40
CA LEU A 259 1.06 6.69 -12.26
C LEU A 259 2.49 6.17 -12.50
N SER A 260 3.15 6.69 -13.54
CA SER A 260 4.54 6.33 -13.86
C SER A 260 5.49 6.71 -12.74
N LEU A 261 5.29 7.86 -12.09
CA LEU A 261 6.06 8.29 -10.93
C LEU A 261 5.85 7.34 -9.74
N ILE A 262 4.59 7.02 -9.39
CA ILE A 262 4.28 6.08 -8.30
C ILE A 262 4.92 4.72 -8.59
N GLY A 263 4.73 4.20 -9.81
CA GLY A 263 5.30 2.94 -10.24
C GLY A 263 6.82 2.93 -10.13
N ALA A 264 7.50 3.96 -10.63
CA ALA A 264 8.96 4.05 -10.58
C ALA A 264 9.48 4.14 -9.14
N VAL A 265 8.94 5.06 -8.33
CA VAL A 265 9.38 5.27 -6.93
C VAL A 265 9.10 4.03 -6.08
N SER A 266 7.90 3.46 -6.16
CA SER A 266 7.53 2.28 -5.37
C SER A 266 8.36 1.06 -5.78
N SER A 267 8.56 0.85 -7.08
CA SER A 267 9.35 -0.30 -7.56
C SER A 267 10.83 -0.16 -7.18
N LEU A 268 11.39 1.05 -7.30
CA LEU A 268 12.78 1.30 -6.90
C LEU A 268 12.97 1.05 -5.40
N LEU A 269 12.06 1.54 -4.56
CA LEU A 269 12.16 1.38 -3.11
C LEU A 269 11.91 -0.06 -2.64
N PHE A 270 11.02 -0.80 -3.30
CA PHE A 270 10.81 -2.22 -3.00
C PHE A 270 11.97 -3.08 -3.49
N PHE A 271 12.56 -2.74 -4.64
CA PHE A 271 13.77 -3.38 -5.13
C PHE A 271 14.95 -3.11 -4.19
N TYR A 272 15.13 -1.85 -3.77
CA TYR A 272 16.13 -1.46 -2.76
C TYR A 272 15.95 -2.24 -1.46
N ARG A 273 14.74 -2.32 -0.92
CA ARG A 273 14.45 -3.11 0.28
C ARG A 273 14.76 -4.59 0.09
N SER A 274 14.39 -5.16 -1.05
CA SER A 274 14.66 -6.56 -1.36
C SER A 274 16.17 -6.85 -1.38
N LEU A 275 16.96 -5.98 -2.01
CA LEU A 275 18.42 -6.10 -2.01
C LEU A 275 19.01 -5.97 -0.62
N LEU A 276 18.57 -4.98 0.17
CA LEU A 276 19.00 -4.84 1.55
C LEU A 276 18.73 -6.10 2.36
N LEU A 277 17.51 -6.64 2.27
CA LEU A 277 17.15 -7.87 2.97
C LEU A 277 17.99 -9.06 2.53
N LEU A 278 18.31 -9.18 1.24
CA LEU A 278 19.13 -10.26 0.68
C LEU A 278 20.62 -10.15 1.08
N PHE A 279 21.20 -8.95 1.04
CA PHE A 279 22.61 -8.73 1.39
C PHE A 279 22.86 -8.73 2.89
N SER A 280 21.87 -8.36 3.70
CA SER A 280 21.97 -8.38 5.15
C SER A 280 21.59 -9.73 5.78
N MET A 281 21.11 -10.72 5.00
CA MET A 281 20.80 -12.08 5.48
C MET A 281 21.88 -12.72 6.37
N PRO A 282 23.20 -12.67 6.06
CA PRO A 282 24.22 -13.32 6.87
C PRO A 282 24.55 -12.59 8.18
N ALA A 283 23.98 -11.40 8.43
CA ALA A 283 24.27 -10.59 9.60
C ALA A 283 22.98 -10.33 10.39
N ILE A 284 22.52 -11.34 11.13
CA ILE A 284 21.29 -11.26 11.95
C ILE A 284 21.38 -10.15 13.01
N GLU A 285 22.58 -9.85 13.51
CA GLU A 285 22.84 -8.70 14.40
C GLU A 285 22.60 -7.35 13.71
N VAL A 286 22.66 -7.28 12.38
CA VAL A 286 22.36 -6.07 11.57
C VAL A 286 20.85 -5.87 11.39
N PHE A 287 20.01 -6.70 12.01
CA PHE A 287 18.56 -6.49 12.06
C PHE A 287 18.01 -6.31 13.46
N ASP A 288 18.87 -6.40 14.47
CA ASP A 288 18.54 -5.91 15.78
C ASP A 288 18.19 -4.41 15.65
N PRO A 289 16.97 -3.96 15.98
CA PRO A 289 16.61 -2.54 15.93
C PRO A 289 17.50 -1.66 16.83
N HIS A 290 18.28 -2.30 17.71
CA HIS A 290 19.27 -1.69 18.59
C HIS A 290 20.64 -1.46 17.92
N VAL A 291 20.98 -2.22 16.86
CA VAL A 291 22.26 -2.12 16.13
C VAL A 291 22.06 -1.60 14.70
N SER A 292 20.88 -1.84 14.12
CA SER A 292 20.53 -1.51 12.75
C SER A 292 19.77 -0.20 12.61
N ASN A 293 19.88 0.47 11.47
CA ASN A 293 19.14 1.69 11.21
C ASN A 293 17.73 1.37 10.68
N PRO A 294 16.65 1.50 11.49
CA PRO A 294 15.28 1.16 11.08
C PRO A 294 14.77 2.02 9.91
N TRP A 295 15.43 3.14 9.63
CA TRP A 295 15.10 4.01 8.51
C TRP A 295 15.34 3.35 7.17
N LEU A 296 16.47 2.66 7.00
CA LEU A 296 16.88 2.08 5.72
C LEU A 296 16.02 0.86 5.36
N PHE A 297 15.77 -0.01 6.35
CA PHE A 297 15.03 -1.26 6.13
C PHE A 297 13.51 -1.07 6.12
N TYR A 298 13.00 -0.12 6.91
CA TYR A 298 11.55 0.03 7.11
C TYR A 298 11.04 1.41 6.70
N ALA A 299 11.45 2.49 7.37
CA ALA A 299 10.77 3.78 7.23
C ALA A 299 10.82 4.33 5.80
N ILE A 300 11.99 4.39 5.17
CA ILE A 300 12.16 4.90 3.80
C ILE A 300 11.38 4.05 2.78
N PRO A 301 11.58 2.72 2.69
CA PRO A 301 10.90 1.91 1.69
C PRO A 301 9.41 1.71 1.97
N GLU A 302 8.90 1.96 3.18
CA GLU A 302 7.47 1.86 3.50
C GLU A 302 6.73 3.20 3.41
N LEU A 303 7.26 4.26 4.05
CA LEU A 303 6.58 5.54 4.17
C LEU A 303 6.53 6.30 2.84
N ILE A 304 7.62 6.31 2.07
CA ILE A 304 7.67 7.10 0.82
C ILE A 304 6.64 6.58 -0.18
N PRO A 305 6.58 5.27 -0.51
CA PRO A 305 5.58 4.78 -1.45
C PRO A 305 4.15 4.96 -0.92
N GLY A 306 3.92 4.70 0.37
CA GLY A 306 2.59 4.82 0.96
C GLY A 306 2.09 6.26 0.99
N ALA A 307 2.92 7.21 1.46
CA ALA A 307 2.60 8.63 1.48
C ALA A 307 2.38 9.18 0.07
N LEU A 308 3.19 8.74 -0.91
CA LEU A 308 3.02 9.12 -2.31
C LEU A 308 1.67 8.66 -2.86
N VAL A 309 1.25 7.41 -2.60
CA VAL A 309 -0.07 6.91 -3.04
C VAL A 309 -1.19 7.69 -2.37
N ILE A 310 -1.11 7.95 -1.06
CA ILE A 310 -2.14 8.72 -0.32
C ILE A 310 -2.22 10.17 -0.80
N TYR A 311 -1.08 10.84 -1.01
CA TYR A 311 -1.04 12.20 -1.58
C TYR A 311 -1.76 12.27 -2.93
N MET A 312 -1.62 11.22 -3.73
CA MET A 312 -2.19 11.14 -5.06
C MET A 312 -3.67 10.75 -5.06
N MET A 313 -4.12 10.07 -3.99
CA MET A 313 -5.52 9.84 -3.66
C MET A 313 -6.20 11.07 -3.06
N ASN A 314 -5.43 12.10 -2.67
CA ASN A 314 -6.00 13.31 -2.10
C ASN A 314 -6.75 14.08 -3.20
N VAL A 315 -8.01 14.37 -2.93
CA VAL A 315 -8.81 15.23 -3.79
C VAL A 315 -8.22 16.62 -3.65
N LYS A 316 -7.62 17.15 -4.72
CA LYS A 316 -7.35 18.59 -4.76
C LYS A 316 -8.71 19.24 -4.56
N ARG A 317 -8.92 19.91 -3.42
CA ARG A 317 -9.83 21.06 -3.41
C ARG A 317 -9.36 21.91 -4.57
N GLN A 318 -10.05 21.84 -5.72
CA GLN A 318 -10.14 23.02 -6.54
C GLN A 318 -10.51 24.08 -5.53
N HIS A 319 -9.57 24.98 -5.24
CA HIS A 319 -9.91 26.22 -4.63
C HIS A 319 -11.09 26.68 -5.48
N GLN A 320 -12.27 26.77 -4.86
CA GLN A 320 -13.25 27.72 -5.32
C GLN A 320 -12.45 29.01 -5.38
N ALA A 321 -11.92 29.32 -6.57
CA ALA A 321 -11.60 30.69 -6.90
C ALA A 321 -12.88 31.41 -6.50
N ALA A 322 -12.76 32.31 -5.53
CA ALA A 322 -13.87 33.14 -5.11
C ALA A 322 -14.61 33.57 -6.38
N PRO A 323 -15.95 33.44 -6.44
CA PRO A 323 -16.67 33.90 -7.61
C PRO A 323 -16.18 35.33 -7.87
N PRO A 324 -15.69 35.66 -9.08
CA PRO A 324 -15.38 37.04 -9.35
C PRO A 324 -16.68 37.79 -9.11
N THR A 325 -16.69 38.58 -8.04
CA THR A 325 -17.52 39.77 -8.00
C THR A 325 -17.20 40.52 -9.28
N TRP A 326 -18.21 41.17 -9.87
CA TRP A 326 -18.19 41.89 -11.14
C TRP A 326 -18.73 41.11 -12.35
N GLY A 327 -20.00 41.40 -12.64
CA GLY A 327 -20.35 41.85 -13.99
C GLY A 327 -21.04 40.81 -14.87
N ILE A 328 -22.33 41.03 -15.08
CA ILE A 328 -23.13 40.43 -16.13
C ILE A 328 -22.47 40.67 -17.51
N THR A 329 -22.37 39.59 -18.29
CA THR A 329 -22.19 39.46 -19.76
C THR A 329 -20.85 38.92 -20.30
N LYS A 330 -20.97 37.93 -21.20
CA LYS A 330 -19.96 37.30 -22.07
C LYS A 330 -18.95 36.32 -21.43
N ALA A 331 -19.42 35.10 -21.14
CA ALA A 331 -18.58 33.90 -21.07
C ALA A 331 -19.36 32.66 -21.57
N ARG A 332 -19.87 32.73 -22.81
CA ARG A 332 -20.56 31.62 -23.50
C ARG A 332 -19.97 31.37 -24.89
N SER A 333 -18.66 31.52 -25.06
CA SER A 333 -18.00 31.31 -26.36
C SER A 333 -16.95 30.20 -26.41
N ASP A 334 -16.33 29.78 -25.30
CA ASP A 334 -15.16 28.90 -25.40
C ASP A 334 -15.29 27.69 -24.48
N GLU A 335 -16.10 26.71 -24.92
CA GLU A 335 -16.00 25.27 -24.60
C GLU A 335 -17.24 24.56 -25.16
N GLN A 336 -17.32 24.41 -26.49
CA GLN A 336 -18.30 23.52 -27.12
C GLN A 336 -17.63 22.67 -28.19
N THR A 337 -17.32 21.42 -27.82
CA THR A 337 -17.00 20.35 -28.76
C THR A 337 -18.25 20.04 -29.62
N PRO A 338 -18.11 19.84 -30.95
CA PRO A 338 -19.25 19.70 -31.87
C PRO A 338 -20.20 18.52 -31.55
N LEU A 339 -19.70 17.46 -30.91
CA LEU A 339 -20.47 16.29 -30.49
C LEU A 339 -21.56 16.60 -29.43
N LEU A 340 -21.34 17.60 -28.57
CA LEU A 340 -22.33 17.99 -27.54
C LEU A 340 -23.49 18.81 -28.13
N GLN A 341 -23.27 19.46 -29.26
CA GLN A 341 -24.29 20.27 -29.92
C GLN A 341 -25.31 19.40 -30.69
N GLU A 342 -24.85 18.27 -31.23
CA GLU A 342 -25.69 17.28 -31.92
C GLU A 342 -26.53 16.46 -30.93
N LEU A 343 -25.95 16.05 -29.80
CA LEU A 343 -26.68 15.40 -28.71
C LEU A 343 -27.75 16.32 -28.08
N ARG A 344 -27.48 17.63 -27.97
CA ARG A 344 -28.45 18.60 -27.46
C ARG A 344 -29.58 18.88 -28.45
N ARG A 345 -29.36 18.75 -29.77
CA ARG A 345 -30.43 18.79 -30.77
C ARG A 345 -31.35 17.56 -30.68
N LEU A 346 -30.78 16.37 -30.48
CA LEU A 346 -31.55 15.12 -30.35
C LEU A 346 -32.29 15.00 -29.00
N SER A 347 -31.81 15.69 -27.96
CA SER A 347 -32.42 15.69 -26.62
C SER A 347 -33.72 16.50 -26.50
N ASN A 348 -34.02 17.38 -27.46
CA ASN A 348 -35.20 18.26 -27.36
C ASN A 348 -36.53 17.56 -27.73
N ASP A 349 -36.48 16.34 -28.27
CA ASP A 349 -37.68 15.59 -28.72
C ASP A 349 -38.09 14.40 -27.80
N MET A 350 -37.54 14.31 -26.58
CA MET A 350 -37.88 13.21 -25.65
C MET A 350 -38.44 13.73 -24.32
N PRO A 351 -39.48 13.07 -23.75
CA PRO A 351 -40.11 13.51 -22.52
C PRO A 351 -39.12 13.45 -21.35
N HIS A 352 -39.18 14.47 -20.49
CA HIS A 352 -38.24 14.70 -19.39
C HIS A 352 -38.20 13.55 -18.39
N PHE A 353 -37.15 12.72 -18.45
CA PHE A 353 -36.74 11.90 -17.32
C PHE A 353 -35.97 12.78 -16.32
N ARG A 354 -36.66 13.16 -15.26
CA ARG A 354 -36.11 13.92 -14.13
C ARG A 354 -35.25 12.98 -13.28
N GLY A 355 -33.93 13.10 -13.40
CA GLY A 355 -33.00 12.54 -12.42
C GLY A 355 -31.70 12.02 -13.03
N GLN A 356 -30.60 12.63 -12.60
CA GLN A 356 -29.18 12.25 -12.84
C GLN A 356 -28.57 12.75 -14.16
N GLU A 357 -28.25 14.04 -14.19
CA GLU A 357 -27.20 14.57 -15.05
C GLU A 357 -25.83 14.10 -14.52
N LEU A 358 -25.20 13.18 -15.24
CA LEU A 358 -23.78 12.86 -15.14
C LEU A 358 -22.99 13.95 -15.87
N HIS A 359 -22.37 14.86 -15.14
CA HIS A 359 -21.30 15.69 -15.66
C HIS A 359 -19.97 14.92 -15.54
N ILE A 360 -19.34 14.67 -16.69
CA ILE A 360 -18.00 14.05 -16.85
C ILE A 360 -16.92 15.01 -16.36
#